data_AF-A0A183HIN3-F1
#
_entry.id   AF-A0A183HIN3-F1
#
_cell.length_a   1.000
_cell.length_b   1.000
_cell.length_c   1.000
_cell.angle_alpha   90.00
_cell.angle_beta   90.00
_cell.angle_gamma   90.00
#
_symmetry.space_group_name_H-M   'P 1'
#
loop_
_entity.id
_entity.type
_entity.pdbx_description
1 polymer ?
#
loop_
_entity_poly.entity_id
_entity_poly.type
_entity_poly.pdbx_seq_one_letter_code
_entity_poly.pdbx_strand_id
1 'polypeptide(L)'
;MDRMDIALAGRFAGTVALIPVTGSVTGDLRQMSVRLQTKFVRAMNGYIEVKVVGCSTVVYYSHFSISANGALNGFVKMIEV
;
A
#
# COMPACT_ATOMS: atom_id res chain seq x y z
N MET A 1 -14.88 -12.88 5.44
CA MET A 1 -14.04 -11.67 5.44
C MET A 1 -13.66 -11.42 4.01
N ASP A 2 -14.13 -10.32 3.44
CA ASP A 2 -13.76 -9.95 2.07
C ASP A 2 -12.25 -9.71 2.01
N ARG A 3 -11.61 -10.42 1.09
CA ARG A 3 -10.20 -10.32 0.75
C ARG A 3 -10.12 -9.34 -0.41
N MET A 4 -9.57 -8.17 -0.15
CA MET A 4 -9.40 -7.11 -1.14
C MET A 4 -8.03 -7.25 -1.80
N ASP A 5 -8.01 -7.19 -3.12
CA ASP A 5 -6.79 -7.10 -3.91
C ASP A 5 -6.66 -5.67 -4.46
N ILE A 6 -5.47 -5.08 -4.34
CA ILE A 6 -5.17 -3.71 -4.79
C ILE A 6 -3.98 -3.77 -5.72
N ALA A 7 -4.13 -3.28 -6.95
CA ALA A 7 -3.01 -3.02 -7.85
C ALA A 7 -2.52 -1.57 -7.68
N LEU A 8 -1.20 -1.39 -7.67
CA LEU A 8 -0.53 -0.11 -7.51
C LEU A 8 0.40 0.12 -8.70
N ALA A 9 0.40 1.34 -9.23
CA ALA A 9 1.34 1.77 -10.25
C ALA A 9 1.77 3.20 -9.94
N GLY A 10 3.05 3.49 -10.10
CA GLY A 10 3.62 4.79 -9.77
C GLY A 10 5.00 5.01 -10.36
N ARG A 11 5.58 6.16 -10.01
CA ARG A 11 6.99 6.47 -10.31
C ARG A 11 7.78 6.47 -9.02
N PHE A 12 9.04 6.08 -9.10
CA PHE A 12 9.97 6.18 -7.97
C PHE A 12 11.18 7.04 -8.36
N ALA A 13 11.78 7.64 -7.34
CA ALA A 13 13.07 8.30 -7.40
C ALA A 13 13.89 7.80 -6.21
N GLY A 14 15.14 7.42 -6.45
CA GLY A 14 16.05 6.89 -5.44
C GLY A 14 17.50 7.10 -5.81
N THR A 15 18.41 6.56 -5.01
CA THR A 15 19.85 6.60 -5.29
C THR A 15 20.44 5.20 -5.13
N VAL A 16 21.30 4.81 -6.08
CA VAL A 16 22.10 3.56 -6.01
C VAL A 16 23.55 3.97 -6.10
N ALA A 17 24.35 3.68 -5.06
CA ALA A 17 25.76 4.06 -4.98
C ALA A 17 25.99 5.56 -5.32
N LEU A 18 25.16 6.45 -4.77
CA LEU A 18 25.14 7.91 -5.01
C LEU A 18 24.72 8.35 -6.43
N ILE A 19 24.36 7.43 -7.32
CA ILE A 19 23.84 7.74 -8.65
C ILE A 19 22.31 7.88 -8.54
N PRO A 20 21.72 9.01 -8.97
CA PRO A 20 20.27 9.17 -8.97
C PRO A 20 19.62 8.25 -9.99
N VAL A 21 18.59 7.52 -9.55
CA VAL A 21 17.83 6.58 -10.38
C VAL A 21 16.35 6.91 -10.27
N THR A 22 15.68 6.95 -11.41
CA THR A 22 14.23 7.10 -11.48
C THR A 22 13.64 5.97 -12.28
N GLY A 23 12.35 5.70 -12.10
CA GLY A 23 11.69 4.67 -12.88
C GLY A 23 10.21 4.54 -12.54
N SER A 24 9.63 3.40 -12.91
CA SER A 24 8.27 3.04 -12.57
C SER A 24 8.27 1.92 -11.53
N VAL A 25 7.29 1.95 -10.66
CA VAL A 25 6.93 0.84 -9.78
C VAL A 25 5.53 0.37 -10.15
N THR A 26 5.34 -0.93 -10.30
CA THR A 26 4.02 -1.57 -10.36
C THR A 26 3.97 -2.64 -9.26
N GLY A 27 2.79 -3.05 -8.85
CA GLY A 27 2.70 -4.10 -7.83
C GLY A 27 1.28 -4.35 -7.43
N ASP A 28 1.12 -5.31 -6.53
CA ASP A 28 -0.16 -5.67 -6.00
C ASP A 28 -0.08 -6.10 -4.53
N LEU A 29 -1.13 -5.75 -3.78
CA LEU A 29 -1.42 -6.26 -2.46
C LEU A 29 -2.56 -7.26 -2.62
N ARG A 30 -2.39 -8.51 -2.17
CA ARG A 30 -3.44 -9.52 -2.25
C ARG A 30 -3.93 -9.95 -0.89
N GLN A 31 -5.20 -10.34 -0.88
CA GLN A 31 -5.92 -10.84 0.26
C GLN A 31 -5.97 -9.88 1.45
N MET A 32 -5.86 -8.57 1.19
CA MET A 32 -5.91 -7.56 2.23
C MET A 32 -7.25 -7.64 2.97
N SER A 33 -7.21 -7.55 4.30
CA SER A 33 -8.40 -7.53 5.15
C SER A 33 -8.38 -6.28 6.02
N VAL A 34 -9.49 -5.56 6.04
CA VAL A 34 -9.71 -4.42 6.93
C VAL A 34 -10.75 -4.81 7.97
N ARG A 35 -10.44 -4.58 9.24
CA ARG A 35 -11.37 -4.78 10.36
C ARG A 35 -11.64 -3.45 11.02
N LEU A 36 -12.91 -3.05 11.03
CA LEU A 36 -13.39 -1.85 11.69
C LEU A 36 -14.19 -2.26 12.93
N GLN A 37 -13.88 -1.65 14.07
CA GLN A 37 -14.70 -1.69 15.27
C GLN A 37 -15.43 -0.36 15.37
N THR A 38 -16.76 -0.42 15.30
CA THR A 38 -17.63 0.76 15.39
C THR A 38 -18.39 0.77 16.71
N LYS A 39 -18.57 1.97 17.25
CA LYS A 39 -19.41 2.24 18.42
C LYS A 39 -20.50 3.21 18.00
N PHE A 40 -21.74 2.83 18.28
CA PHE A 40 -22.91 3.66 18.07
C PHE A 40 -23.23 4.38 19.38
N VAL A 41 -23.29 5.71 19.35
CA VAL A 41 -23.65 6.52 20.52
C VAL A 41 -24.75 7.49 20.14
N ARG A 42 -25.64 7.82 21.09
CA ARG A 42 -26.66 8.84 20.88
C ARG A 42 -26.01 10.21 21.03
N ALA A 43 -26.08 11.03 20.00
CA ALA A 43 -25.63 12.41 20.05
C ALA A 43 -26.64 13.28 20.81
N MET A 44 -26.19 14.42 21.34
CA MET A 44 -27.02 15.34 22.15
C MET A 44 -28.21 15.90 21.36
N ASN A 45 -28.08 16.01 20.05
CA ASN A 45 -29.13 16.45 19.12
C ASN A 45 -30.13 15.34 18.77
N GLY A 46 -30.07 14.18 19.44
CA GLY A 46 -31.01 13.08 19.26
C GLY A 46 -30.69 12.12 18.12
N TYR A 47 -29.69 12.42 17.28
CA TYR A 47 -29.23 11.52 16.21
C TYR A 47 -28.29 10.42 16.71
N ILE A 48 -28.05 9.41 15.87
CA ILE A 48 -27.04 8.39 16.12
C ILE A 48 -25.71 8.87 15.55
N GLU A 49 -24.68 8.90 16.39
CA GLU A 49 -23.29 9.10 15.99
C GLU A 49 -22.59 7.75 15.90
N VAL A 50 -21.89 7.52 14.78
CA VAL A 50 -21.11 6.30 14.54
C VAL A 50 -19.63 6.65 14.66
N LYS A 51 -18.95 6.03 15.63
CA LYS A 51 -17.51 6.22 15.85
C LYS A 51 -16.75 4.97 15.43
N VAL A 52 -15.70 5.13 14.65
CA VAL A 52 -14.70 4.07 14.45
C VAL A 52 -13.75 4.13 15.65
N VAL A 53 -13.84 3.13 16.53
CA VAL A 53 -13.02 3.06 17.76
C VAL A 53 -11.82 2.13 17.62
N GLY A 54 -11.77 1.36 16.53
CA GLY A 54 -10.63 0.53 16.17
C GLY A 54 -10.60 0.29 14.66
N CYS A 55 -9.40 0.33 14.09
CA CYS A 55 -9.16 -0.03 12.69
C CYS A 55 -7.87 -0.83 12.62
N SER A 56 -7.91 -2.00 11.99
CA SER A 56 -6.72 -2.78 11.69
C SER A 56 -6.75 -3.26 10.25
N THR A 57 -5.64 -3.08 9.54
CA THR A 57 -5.44 -3.58 8.20
C THR A 57 -4.37 -4.66 8.23
N VAL A 58 -4.66 -5.82 7.63
CA VAL A 58 -3.73 -6.94 7.48
C VAL A 58 -3.55 -7.20 6.00
N VAL A 59 -2.30 -7.14 5.53
CA VAL A 59 -1.90 -7.49 4.17
C VAL A 59 -1.18 -8.84 4.25
N TYR A 60 -1.71 -9.86 3.60
CA TYR A 60 -1.11 -11.21 3.63
C TYR A 60 -0.05 -11.40 2.55
N TYR A 61 -0.24 -10.79 1.39
CA TYR A 61 0.69 -10.88 0.28
C TYR A 61 0.90 -9.51 -0.33
N SER A 62 2.16 -9.19 -0.62
CA SER A 62 2.55 -7.97 -1.32
C SER A 62 3.66 -8.30 -2.29
N HIS A 63 3.53 -7.86 -3.53
CA HIS A 63 4.57 -8.00 -4.55
C HIS A 63 4.72 -6.70 -5.32
N PHE A 64 5.95 -6.21 -5.45
CA PHE A 64 6.25 -4.95 -6.14
C PHE A 64 7.36 -5.12 -7.17
N SER A 65 6.97 -4.79 -8.40
CA SER A 65 7.69 -4.56 -9.65
C SER A 65 8.48 -3.24 -9.76
N ILE A 66 9.80 -3.16 -9.64
CA ILE A 66 10.56 -1.93 -9.94
C ILE A 66 11.26 -2.03 -11.30
N SER A 67 11.00 -1.06 -12.17
CA SER A 67 11.72 -0.89 -13.44
C SER A 67 12.41 0.46 -13.47
N ALA A 68 13.73 0.47 -13.38
CA ALA A 68 14.52 1.69 -13.49
C ALA A 68 14.69 2.15 -14.94
N ASN A 69 14.78 3.45 -15.13
CA ASN A 69 15.08 4.05 -16.42
C ASN A 69 16.58 3.89 -16.76
N GLY A 70 16.89 3.61 -18.02
CA GLY A 70 18.27 3.57 -18.52
C GLY A 70 19.08 2.33 -18.13
N ALA A 71 20.40 2.41 -18.25
CA ALA A 71 21.33 1.27 -18.09
C ALA A 71 21.36 0.67 -16.66
N LEU A 72 20.75 1.33 -15.69
CA LEU A 72 20.71 0.89 -14.29
C LEU A 72 19.57 -0.09 -13.99
N ASN A 73 18.73 -0.42 -14.98
CA ASN A 73 17.64 -1.40 -14.83
C ASN A 73 18.14 -2.78 -14.36
N GLY A 74 19.29 -3.23 -14.86
CA GLY A 74 19.89 -4.49 -14.42
C GLY A 74 20.38 -4.46 -12.96
N PHE A 75 20.83 -3.31 -12.46
CA PHE A 75 21.28 -3.16 -11.07
C PHE A 75 20.10 -3.06 -10.09
N VAL A 76 19.03 -2.38 -10.47
CA VAL A 76 17.85 -2.20 -9.60
C VAL A 76 17.08 -3.52 -9.42
N LYS A 77 17.03 -4.37 -10.44
CA LYS A 77 16.43 -5.72 -10.33
C LYS A 77 17.15 -6.66 -9.35
N MET A 78 18.42 -6.42 -9.02
CA MET A 78 19.12 -7.23 -8.01
C MET A 78 18.74 -6.88 -6.56
N ILE A 79 18.05 -5.75 -6.34
CA ILE A 79 17.58 -5.31 -5.01
C ILE A 79 16.11 -5.73 -4.78
N GLU A 80 15.44 -6.18 -5.83
CA GLU A 80 14.08 -6.70 -5.78
C GLU A 80 14.11 -8.08 -5.11
N VAL A 81 13.53 -8.20 -3.90
CA VAL A 81 13.48 -9.43 -3.10
C VAL A 81 12.05 -9.96 -3.03
#